data_AF-A0A967A8M8-F1
#
_entry.id   AF-A0A967A8M8-F1
#
_cell.length_a   1.000
_cell.length_b   1.000
_cell.length_c   1.000
_cell.angle_alpha   90.00
_cell.angle_beta   90.00
_cell.angle_gamma   90.00
#
_symmetry.space_group_name_H-M   'P 1'
#
loop_
_entity.id
_entity.type
_entity.pdbx_description
1 polymer ?
#
loop_
_entity_poly.entity_id
_entity_poly.type
_entity_poly.pdbx_seq_one_letter_code
_entity_poly.pdbx_strand_id
1 'polypeptide(L)' 'MKIFPDALREYAQLGRSIYRAWLEAGDLDPEPSRPTKIGRNDPCPCRSGKKFKKCCGGTGASPVFH' A
#
# COMPACT_ATOMS: atom_id res chain seq x y z
N MET A 1 13.19 -7.21 39.85
CA MET A 1 12.35 -7.60 38.68
C MET A 1 13.11 -7.29 37.39
N LYS A 2 13.43 -8.32 36.59
CA LYS A 2 14.15 -8.18 35.30
C LYS A 2 13.23 -8.35 34.07
N ILE A 3 11.92 -8.37 34.31
CA ILE A 3 10.87 -8.63 33.33
C ILE A 3 10.98 -7.67 32.12
N PHE A 4 11.21 -6.38 32.36
CA PHE A 4 11.28 -5.40 31.28
C PHE A 4 12.48 -5.59 30.33
N PRO A 5 13.75 -5.66 30.81
CA PRO A 5 14.88 -5.90 29.92
C PRO A 5 14.85 -7.30 29.28
N ASP A 6 14.31 -8.30 29.95
CA ASP A 6 14.17 -9.65 29.39
C ASP A 6 13.10 -9.67 28.28
N ALA A 7 11.94 -9.06 28.50
CA ALA A 7 10.90 -8.93 27.48
C ALA A 7 11.37 -8.14 26.24
N LEU A 8 12.13 -7.06 26.43
CA LEU A 8 12.72 -6.33 25.31
C LEU A 8 13.74 -7.15 24.53
N ARG A 9 14.54 -7.97 25.24
CA ARG A 9 15.51 -8.88 24.61
C ARG A 9 14.80 -9.95 23.79
N GLU A 10 13.74 -10.54 24.33
CA GLU A 10 12.90 -11.53 23.64
C GLU A 10 12.21 -10.93 22.41
N TYR A 11 11.62 -9.73 22.55
CA TYR A 11 11.02 -9.01 21.43
C TYR A 11 12.04 -8.76 20.30
N ALA A 12 13.26 -8.31 20.66
CA ALA A 12 14.33 -8.10 19.70
C ALA A 12 14.81 -9.41 19.04
N GLN A 13 14.83 -10.52 19.77
CA GLN A 13 15.16 -11.84 19.22
C GLN A 13 14.09 -12.33 18.24
N LEU A 14 12.81 -12.15 18.59
CA LEU A 14 11.68 -12.50 17.73
C LEU A 14 11.74 -11.72 16.41
N GLY A 15 11.91 -10.39 16.47
CA GLY A 15 12.05 -9.56 15.28
C GLY A 15 13.21 -10.00 14.38
N ARG A 16 14.37 -10.33 14.97
CA ARG A 16 15.52 -10.89 14.22
C ARG A 16 15.21 -12.25 13.58
N SER A 17 14.47 -13.11 14.26
CA SER A 17 14.11 -14.44 13.74
C SER A 17 13.16 -14.36 12.55
N ILE A 18 12.15 -13.49 12.62
CA ILE A 18 11.19 -13.24 11.54
C ILE A 18 11.90 -12.66 10.33
N TYR A 19 12.76 -11.65 10.53
CA TYR A 19 13.51 -11.04 9.44
C TYR A 19 14.44 -12.03 8.72
N ARG A 20 15.13 -12.89 9.48
CA ARG A 20 15.97 -13.96 8.90
C ARG A 20 15.13 -14.95 8.08
N ALA A 21 13.97 -15.36 8.60
CA ALA A 21 13.09 -16.26 7.88
C ALA A 21 12.59 -15.66 6.55
N TRP A 22 12.28 -14.37 6.53
CA TRP A 22 11.88 -13.68 5.29
C TRP A 22 13.04 -13.54 4.29
N LEU A 23 14.27 -13.26 4.76
CA LEU A 23 15.47 -13.26 3.92
C LEU A 23 15.69 -14.63 3.25
N GLU A 24 15.54 -15.70 4.02
CA GLU A 24 15.74 -17.08 3.54
C GLU A 24 14.61 -17.53 2.59
N ALA A 25 13.38 -17.09 2.84
CA ALA A 25 12.25 -17.37 1.97
C ALA A 25 12.30 -16.61 0.63
N GLY A 26 13.06 -15.50 0.56
CA GLY A 26 13.11 -14.66 -0.64
C GLY A 26 11.87 -13.79 -0.86
N ASP A 27 11.01 -13.64 0.16
CA ASP A 27 9.73 -12.92 0.10
C ASP A 27 9.85 -11.41 0.39
N LEU A 28 11.07 -10.86 0.42
CA LEU A 28 11.31 -9.47 0.81
C LEU A 28 10.94 -8.43 -0.25
N ASP A 29 10.68 -8.88 -1.48
CA ASP A 29 10.32 -8.00 -2.59
C ASP A 29 8.86 -8.28 -2.97
N PRO A 30 7.86 -7.63 -2.32
CA PRO A 30 6.56 -7.54 -2.97
C PRO A 30 6.81 -6.85 -4.31
N GLU A 31 6.56 -7.57 -5.42
CA GLU A 31 6.63 -7.00 -6.77
C GLU A 31 5.94 -5.64 -6.70
N PRO A 32 6.63 -4.53 -7.03
CA PRO A 32 6.05 -3.21 -6.90
C PRO A 32 4.75 -3.25 -7.68
N SER A 33 3.62 -3.11 -6.97
CA SER A 33 2.30 -3.31 -7.57
C SER A 33 2.24 -2.38 -8.76
N ARG A 34 2.32 -2.96 -9.98
CA ARG A 34 2.32 -2.14 -11.18
C ARG A 34 1.02 -1.35 -11.11
N PRO A 35 1.06 0.00 -11.13
CA PRO A 35 -0.18 0.75 -11.12
C PRO A 35 -0.96 0.26 -12.34
N THR A 36 -2.11 -0.37 -12.10
CA THR A 36 -2.99 -0.80 -13.18
C THR A 36 -3.22 0.43 -14.04
N LYS A 37 -2.73 0.41 -15.27
CA LYS A 37 -2.95 1.50 -16.23
C LYS A 37 -4.44 1.53 -16.53
N ILE A 38 -5.17 2.30 -15.74
CA ILE A 38 -6.61 2.49 -15.92
C ILE A 38 -6.83 3.45 -17.08
N GLY A 39 -7.61 3.01 -18.06
CA GLY A 39 -8.03 3.85 -19.18
C GLY A 39 -8.96 4.96 -18.70
N ARG A 40 -8.82 6.16 -19.26
CA ARG A 40 -9.70 7.30 -18.97
C ARG A 40 -11.20 6.99 -19.18
N ASN A 41 -11.54 6.03 -20.04
CA ASN A 41 -12.92 5.64 -20.31
C ASN A 41 -13.43 4.44 -19.51
N ASP A 42 -12.55 3.75 -18.75
CA ASP A 42 -12.91 2.55 -18.00
C ASP A 42 -13.85 2.89 -16.82
N PRO A 43 -14.63 1.91 -16.33
CA PRO A 43 -15.38 2.06 -15.09
C PRO A 43 -14.46 2.50 -13.93
N CYS A 44 -14.90 3.49 -13.16
CA CYS A 44 -14.10 4.00 -12.06
C CYS A 44 -14.07 3.02 -10.87
N PRO A 45 -12.89 2.67 -10.32
CA PRO A 45 -12.77 1.65 -9.27
C PRO A 45 -13.39 2.06 -7.93
N CYS A 46 -13.75 3.34 -7.76
CA CYS A 46 -14.49 3.83 -6.59
C CYS A 46 -15.98 3.45 -6.60
N ARG A 47 -16.44 2.65 -7.57
CA ARG A 47 -17.82 2.13 -7.67
C ARG A 47 -18.90 3.21 -7.85
N SER A 48 -18.52 4.37 -8.38
CA SER A 48 -19.47 5.47 -8.66
C SER A 48 -20.38 5.22 -9.88
N GLY A 49 -20.14 4.16 -10.65
CA GLY A 49 -20.79 3.92 -11.95
C GLY A 49 -20.34 4.85 -13.08
N LYS A 50 -19.42 5.79 -12.81
CA LYS A 50 -18.90 6.75 -13.80
C LYS A 50 -17.62 6.23 -14.47
N LYS A 51 -17.31 6.75 -15.66
CA LYS A 51 -15.99 6.56 -16.30
C LYS A 51 -14.88 7.23 -15.49
N PHE A 52 -13.68 6.68 -15.46
CA PHE A 52 -12.54 7.19 -14.68
C PHE A 52 -12.28 8.69 -14.92
N LYS A 53 -12.30 9.16 -16.18
CA LYS A 53 -12.10 10.59 -16.55
C LYS A 53 -13.18 11.54 -16.06
N LYS A 54 -14.35 11.03 -15.67
CA LYS A 54 -15.49 11.79 -15.13
C LYS A 54 -15.64 11.59 -13.63
N CYS A 55 -14.68 10.93 -12.99
CA CYS A 55 -14.65 10.63 -11.56
C CYS A 55 -13.22 10.86 -11.04
N CYS A 56 -12.55 9.84 -10.49
CA CYS A 56 -11.23 9.98 -9.85
C CYS A 56 -10.12 10.50 -10.78
N GLY A 57 -10.22 10.27 -12.10
CA GLY A 57 -9.27 10.76 -13.10
C GLY A 57 -9.71 12.04 -13.80
N GLY A 58 -10.71 12.73 -13.25
CA GLY A 58 -11.12 14.05 -13.72
C GLY A 58 -10.13 15.11 -13.25
N THR A 59 -9.52 15.83 -14.19
CA THR A 59 -8.92 17.13 -13.88
C THR A 59 -10.06 18.06 -13.50
N GLY A 60 -10.16 18.44 -12.22
CA GLY A 60 -11.14 19.42 -11.78
C GLY A 60 -10.96 20.69 -12.62
N ALA A 61 -11.81 20.88 -13.61
CA ALA A 61 -11.97 22.19 -14.22
C ALA A 61 -12.62 23.02 -13.12
N SER A 62 -11.79 23.80 -12.41
CA SER A 62 -12.28 24.88 -11.55
C SER A 62 -13.35 25.63 -12.34
N PRO A 63 -14.55 25.87 -11.78
CA PRO A 63 -15.52 26.70 -12.47
C PRO A 63 -14.85 28.06 -12.70
N VAL A 64 -14.67 28.42 -13.96
CA VAL A 64 -14.35 29.80 -14.32
C VAL A 64 -15.64 30.55 -14.05
N PHE A 65 -15.72 31.18 -12.88
CA PHE A 65 -16.79 32.13 -12.58
C PHE A 65 -16.60 33.30 -13.54
N HIS A 66 -17.50 33.43 -14.52
CA HIS A 66 -17.66 34.64 -15.33
C HIS A 66 -18.45 35.68 -14.55
#